data_AF-A0A969FD30-F1
#
_entry.id   AF-A0A969FD30-F1
#
_cell.length_a   1.000
_cell.length_b   1.000
_cell.length_c   1.000
_cell.angle_alpha   90.00
_cell.angle_beta   90.00
_cell.angle_gamma   90.00
#
_symmetry.space_group_name_H-M   'P 1'
#
loop_
_entity.id
_entity.type
_entity.pdbx_description
1 polymer ?
#
loop_
_entity_poly.entity_id
_entity_poly.type
_entity_poly.pdbx_seq_one_letter_code
_entity_poly.pdbx_strand_id
1 'polypeptide(L)' 'MLGAHLLGSYAEELVNLFSLAIRYKLSTEDLKRTAFAFPTAASNLIDIV' A
#
# COMPACT_ATOMS: atom_id res chain seq x y z
N MET A 1 3.37 6.42 -8.22
CA MET A 1 3.77 6.97 -6.89
C MET A 1 5.18 7.54 -6.96
N LEU A 2 5.45 8.58 -6.15
CA LEU A 2 6.80 9.18 -6.05
C LEU A 2 7.57 8.72 -4.80
N GLY A 3 6.85 8.17 -3.81
CA GLY A 3 7.39 7.65 -2.56
C GLY A 3 6.24 7.21 -1.64
N ALA A 4 6.57 6.49 -0.57
CA ALA A 4 5.64 6.11 0.49
C ALA A 4 6.32 6.32 1.85
N HIS A 5 5.62 6.94 2.78
CA HIS A 5 6.10 7.22 4.13
C HIS A 5 5.16 6.56 5.12
N LEU A 6 5.68 5.63 5.91
CA LEU A 6 4.90 4.79 6.81
C LEU A 6 5.37 5.03 8.25
N LEU A 7 4.43 5.15 9.18
CA LEU A 7 4.68 5.24 10.61
C LEU A 7 3.61 4.43 11.35
N GLY A 8 4.04 3.50 12.19
CA GLY A 8 3.14 2.65 12.98
C GLY A 8 3.55 1.18 12.93
N SER A 9 2.78 0.34 13.63
CA SER A 9 2.95 -1.11 13.59
C SER A 9 2.74 -1.65 12.17
N TYR A 10 3.47 -2.69 11.78
CA TYR A 10 3.41 -3.35 10.46
C TYR A 10 3.95 -2.51 9.29
N ALA A 11 4.58 -1.37 9.53
CA ALA A 11 5.20 -0.55 8.48
C ALA A 11 6.27 -1.34 7.70
N GLU A 12 7.02 -2.20 8.39
CA GLU A 12 8.02 -3.13 7.85
C GLU A 12 7.42 -4.16 6.89
N GLU A 13 6.15 -4.51 7.05
CA GLU A 13 5.44 -5.46 6.20
C GLU A 13 4.83 -4.75 4.99
N LEU A 14 4.24 -3.57 5.22
CA LEU A 14 3.62 -2.76 4.17
C LEU A 14 4.64 -2.11 3.23
N VAL A 15 5.86 -1.80 3.68
CA VAL A 15 6.89 -1.15 2.85
C VAL A 15 7.22 -1.96 1.60
N ASN A 16 7.17 -3.29 1.67
CA ASN A 16 7.44 -4.16 0.52
C ASN A 16 6.34 -4.02 -0.56
N LEU A 17 5.07 -3.85 -0.16
CA LEU A 17 3.97 -3.62 -1.08
C LEU A 17 4.15 -2.30 -1.86
N PHE A 18 4.52 -1.22 -1.17
CA PHE A 18 4.79 0.06 -1.82
C PHE A 18 6.04 0.01 -2.71
N SER A 19 7.06 -0.73 -2.30
CA SER A 19 8.26 -0.97 -3.12
C SER A 19 7.91 -1.67 -4.44
N LEU A 20 7.04 -2.68 -4.39
CA LEU A 20 6.50 -3.35 -5.57
C LEU A 20 5.74 -2.35 -6.46
N ALA A 21 4.84 -1.58 -5.87
CA ALA A 21 4.01 -0.63 -6.62
C ALA A 21 4.84 0.48 -7.29
N ILE A 22 5.87 1.00 -6.63
CA ILE A 22 6.81 1.96 -7.23
C ILE A 22 7.59 1.32 -8.38
N ARG A 23 8.13 0.10 -8.17
CA ARG A 23 8.90 -0.63 -9.19
C ARG A 23 8.11 -0.85 -10.48
N TYR A 24 6.82 -1.18 -10.36
CA TYR A 24 5.93 -1.38 -11.50
C TYR A 24 5.16 -0.13 -11.93
N LYS A 25 5.49 1.04 -11.35
CA LYS A 25 4.85 2.32 -11.68
C LYS A 25 3.32 2.30 -11.55
N LEU A 26 2.79 1.56 -10.57
CA LEU A 26 1.36 1.53 -10.28
C LEU A 26 0.86 2.91 -9.85
N SER A 27 -0.33 3.25 -10.31
CA SER A 27 -1.09 4.42 -9.85
C SER A 27 -1.78 4.13 -8.52
N THR A 28 -2.27 5.16 -7.85
CA THR A 28 -3.09 4.99 -6.64
C THR A 28 -4.44 4.36 -6.94
N GLU A 29 -4.99 4.59 -8.13
CA GLU A 29 -6.22 3.95 -8.60
C GLU A 29 -6.04 2.43 -8.76
N ASP A 30 -4.86 1.98 -9.23
CA ASP A 30 -4.55 0.54 -9.33
C ASP A 30 -4.53 -0.11 -7.93
N LEU A 31 -4.01 0.60 -6.92
CA LEU A 31 -4.02 0.13 -5.54
C LEU A 31 -5.43 0.06 -4.96
N LYS A 32 -6.29 1.05 -5.22
CA LYS A 32 -7.69 1.05 -4.75
C LYS A 32 -8.51 -0.08 -5.33
N ARG A 33 -8.18 -0.53 -6.55
CA ARG A 33 -8.82 -1.66 -7.22
C ARG A 33 -8.30 -3.02 -6.76
N THR A 34 -7.21 -3.05 -6.01
CA THR A 34 -6.63 -4.28 -5.49
C THR A 34 -7.47 -4.79 -4.30
N ALA A 35 -7.81 -6.07 -4.32
CA ALA A 35 -8.50 -6.69 -3.20
C ALA A 35 -7.52 -6.93 -2.04
N PHE A 36 -7.77 -6.29 -0.90
CA PHE A 36 -7.06 -6.55 0.36
C PHE A 36 -7.95 -7.35 1.31
N ALA A 37 -7.36 -8.33 1.99
CA ALA A 37 -8.08 -9.11 2.99
C ALA A 37 -8.42 -8.25 4.20
N PHE A 38 -9.68 -8.31 4.67
CA PHE A 38 -10.13 -7.64 5.89
C PHE A 38 -10.30 -8.66 7.03
N PRO A 39 -9.92 -8.36 8.28
CA PRO A 39 -9.28 -7.13 8.76
C PRO A 39 -7.75 -7.23 8.79
N THR A 40 -7.05 -6.45 7.97
CA THR A 40 -5.57 -6.36 7.98
C THR A 40 -5.09 -4.92 7.87
N ALA A 41 -3.85 -4.64 8.29
CA ALA A 41 -3.24 -3.32 8.09
C ALA A 41 -3.24 -2.90 6.61
N ALA A 42 -3.10 -3.86 5.68
CA ALA A 42 -3.17 -3.59 4.25
C ALA A 42 -4.58 -3.16 3.78
N SER A 43 -5.66 -3.64 4.43
CA SER A 43 -7.03 -3.24 4.06
C SER A 43 -7.32 -1.77 4.32
N ASN A 44 -6.63 -1.13 5.28
CA ASN A 44 -6.75 0.30 5.53
C ASN A 44 -6.02 1.16 4.47
N LEU A 45 -5.23 0.57 3.57
CA LEU A 45 -4.55 1.32 2.53
C LEU A 45 -5.51 2.00 1.56
N ILE A 46 -6.68 1.39 1.32
CA ILE A 46 -7.71 1.94 0.43
C ILE A 46 -8.13 3.35 0.86
N ASP A 47 -8.13 3.62 2.16
CA ASP A 47 -8.56 4.89 2.74
C ASP A 47 -7.47 5.99 2.64
N ILE A 48 -6.20 5.62 2.51
CA ILE A 48 -5.06 6.56 2.57
C ILE A 48 -4.32 6.77 1.24
N VAL A 49 -4.54 5.90 0.25
CA VAL A 49 -3.96 6.04 -1.11
C VAL A 49 -4.86 6.83 -2.06
#